data_AF-K2NXG3-F1
#
_entry.id   AF-K2NXG3-F1
#
_cell.length_a   1.000
_cell.length_b   1.000
_cell.length_c   1.000
_cell.angle_alpha   90.00
_cell.angle_beta   90.00
_cell.angle_gamma   90.00
#
_symmetry.space_group_name_H-M   'P 1'
#
loop_
_entity.id
_entity.type
_entity.pdbx_description
1 polymer ?
#
loop_
_entity_poly.entity_id
_entity_poly.type
_entity_poly.pdbx_seq_one_letter_code
_entity_poly.pdbx_strand_id
1 'polypeptide(L)'
;MKAARIGRLGWYAIAVLITASPAYAQSIDRAEVEKIVREYIMQNPEIIEEALTELEKRNQAVQAEARSQAILAETDALLRSSDDVILGNPDGNATLVEFFDFNCGYCKRAAPDVKALVAEDPKLRIVLKDFPILGPGSVEAAKVALAVKRVAGAAAARDFHVR
;
A
#
# COMPACT_ATOMS: atom_id res chain seq x y z
N MET A 1 -65.59 6.63 -85.51
CA MET A 1 -64.32 6.96 -84.81
C MET A 1 -64.25 6.14 -83.53
N LYS A 2 -63.07 5.59 -83.24
CA LYS A 2 -62.82 4.40 -82.41
C LYS A 2 -62.98 4.66 -80.90
N ALA A 3 -63.69 3.78 -80.20
CA ALA A 3 -63.67 3.67 -78.74
C ALA A 3 -62.50 2.78 -78.28
N ALA A 4 -61.77 3.23 -77.26
CA ALA A 4 -60.47 2.72 -76.82
C ALA A 4 -60.57 1.43 -75.98
N ARG A 5 -59.58 0.54 -76.17
CA ARG A 5 -59.40 -0.73 -75.45
C ARG A 5 -58.84 -0.50 -74.04
N ILE A 6 -59.36 -1.29 -73.10
CA ILE A 6 -59.00 -1.38 -71.68
C ILE A 6 -57.66 -2.12 -71.55
N GLY A 7 -56.64 -1.48 -70.96
CA GLY A 7 -55.36 -2.11 -70.61
C GLY A 7 -55.34 -2.60 -69.17
N ARG A 8 -55.18 -3.91 -68.99
CA ARG A 8 -54.91 -4.55 -67.68
C ARG A 8 -53.43 -4.31 -67.31
N LEU A 9 -53.17 -3.60 -66.21
CA LEU A 9 -51.88 -3.65 -65.51
C LEU A 9 -51.97 -4.62 -64.35
N GLY A 10 -51.16 -5.67 -64.38
CA GLY A 10 -51.02 -6.64 -63.29
C GLY A 10 -50.11 -6.11 -62.19
N TRP A 11 -50.57 -6.19 -60.95
CA TRP A 11 -49.76 -6.02 -59.74
C TRP A 11 -49.15 -7.37 -59.35
N TYR A 12 -47.82 -7.46 -59.30
CA TYR A 12 -47.12 -8.53 -58.59
C TYR A 12 -46.68 -8.00 -57.23
N ALA A 13 -47.24 -8.56 -56.16
CA ALA A 13 -46.78 -8.34 -54.79
C ALA A 13 -45.80 -9.46 -54.40
N ILE A 14 -44.57 -9.12 -54.05
CA ILE A 14 -43.57 -10.03 -53.48
C ILE A 14 -43.69 -9.94 -51.95
N ALA A 15 -44.08 -11.03 -51.30
CA ALA A 15 -44.12 -11.12 -49.85
C ALA A 15 -42.78 -11.67 -49.33
N VAL A 16 -42.06 -10.86 -48.55
CA VAL A 16 -40.82 -11.28 -47.85
C VAL A 16 -41.22 -11.86 -46.49
N LEU A 17 -41.02 -13.17 -46.31
CA LEU A 17 -41.17 -13.86 -45.03
C LEU A 17 -39.91 -13.64 -44.18
N ILE A 18 -40.04 -12.88 -43.10
CA ILE A 18 -39.03 -12.77 -42.05
C ILE A 18 -39.21 -13.97 -41.11
N THR A 19 -38.34 -14.97 -41.22
CA THR A 19 -38.28 -16.08 -40.26
C THR A 19 -37.45 -15.64 -39.04
N ALA A 20 -38.09 -15.48 -37.88
CA ALA A 20 -37.38 -15.26 -36.62
C ALA A 20 -36.78 -16.59 -36.15
N SER A 21 -35.46 -16.73 -36.22
CA SER A 21 -34.75 -17.88 -35.64
C SER A 21 -34.73 -17.75 -34.11
N PRO A 22 -34.97 -18.84 -33.36
CA PRO A 22 -34.81 -18.84 -31.91
C PRO A 22 -33.33 -18.67 -31.56
N ALA A 23 -33.02 -17.69 -30.73
CA ALA A 23 -31.68 -17.54 -30.15
C ALA A 23 -31.51 -18.60 -29.06
N TYR A 24 -30.70 -19.62 -29.33
CA TYR A 24 -30.27 -20.59 -28.31
C TYR A 24 -29.17 -19.96 -27.46
N ALA A 25 -29.34 -19.98 -26.14
CA ALA A 25 -28.29 -19.63 -25.21
C ALA A 25 -27.16 -20.67 -25.33
N GLN A 26 -25.99 -20.28 -25.83
CA GLN A 26 -24.80 -21.12 -25.81
C GLN A 26 -24.39 -21.35 -24.36
N SER A 27 -24.23 -22.62 -23.97
CA SER A 27 -23.56 -22.99 -22.73
C SER A 27 -22.10 -22.56 -22.85
N ILE A 28 -21.67 -21.65 -21.98
CA ILE A 28 -20.29 -21.17 -21.95
C ILE A 28 -19.38 -22.33 -21.51
N ASP A 29 -18.38 -22.68 -22.33
CA ASP A 29 -17.36 -23.65 -21.96
C ASP A 29 -16.34 -23.01 -21.00
N ARG A 30 -16.14 -23.63 -19.84
CA ARG A 30 -15.21 -23.14 -18.83
C ARG A 30 -13.77 -23.09 -19.35
N ALA A 31 -13.35 -24.07 -20.14
CA ALA A 31 -11.98 -24.12 -20.67
C ALA A 31 -11.71 -22.96 -21.65
N GLU A 32 -12.70 -22.62 -22.47
CA GLU A 32 -12.65 -21.46 -23.35
C GLU A 32 -12.55 -20.14 -22.55
N VAL A 33 -13.31 -19.99 -21.46
CA VAL A 33 -13.23 -18.82 -20.58
C VAL A 33 -11.87 -18.69 -19.90
N GLU A 34 -11.33 -19.78 -19.34
CA GLU A 34 -10.01 -19.77 -18.69
C GLU A 34 -8.91 -19.35 -19.69
N LYS A 35 -9.01 -19.81 -20.94
CA LYS A 35 -8.10 -19.38 -22.01
C LYS A 35 -8.22 -17.89 -22.32
N ILE A 36 -9.45 -17.39 -22.49
CA ILE A 36 -9.72 -15.97 -22.78
C ILE A 36 -9.20 -15.08 -21.65
N VAL A 37 -9.46 -15.44 -20.39
CA VAL A 37 -8.99 -14.68 -19.21
C VAL A 37 -7.47 -14.63 -19.18
N ARG A 38 -6.81 -15.77 -19.42
CA ARG A 38 -5.34 -15.81 -19.49
C ARG A 38 -4.80 -14.94 -20.61
N GLU A 39 -5.35 -15.04 -21.82
CA GLU A 39 -4.93 -14.22 -22.96
C GLU A 39 -5.13 -12.73 -22.69
N TYR A 40 -6.27 -12.36 -22.11
CA TYR A 40 -6.58 -10.98 -21.76
C TYR A 40 -5.60 -10.41 -20.73
N ILE A 41 -5.29 -11.15 -19.66
CA ILE A 41 -4.30 -10.72 -18.66
C ILE A 41 -2.92 -10.58 -19.29
N MET A 42 -2.50 -11.50 -20.16
CA MET A 42 -1.18 -11.43 -20.81
C MET A 42 -1.08 -10.27 -21.82
N GLN A 43 -2.19 -9.91 -22.48
CA GLN A 43 -2.26 -8.76 -23.39
C GLN A 43 -2.42 -7.43 -22.65
N ASN A 44 -2.93 -7.46 -21.41
CA ASN A 44 -3.23 -6.29 -20.60
C ASN A 44 -2.73 -6.50 -19.15
N PRO A 45 -1.42 -6.63 -18.91
CA PRO A 45 -0.89 -6.92 -17.58
C PRO A 45 -1.25 -5.85 -16.53
N GLU A 46 -1.56 -4.64 -16.99
CA GLU A 46 -1.75 -3.46 -16.12
C GLU A 46 -3.03 -3.58 -15.30
N ILE A 47 -3.99 -4.41 -15.75
CA ILE A 47 -5.20 -4.73 -14.97
C ILE A 47 -4.86 -5.39 -13.63
N ILE A 48 -3.73 -6.11 -13.54
CA ILE A 48 -3.27 -6.71 -12.29
C ILE A 48 -2.71 -5.64 -11.37
N GLU A 49 -1.93 -4.69 -11.88
CA GLU A 49 -1.44 -3.56 -11.09
C GLU A 49 -2.60 -2.69 -10.57
N GLU A 50 -3.57 -2.37 -11.43
CA GLU A 50 -4.78 -1.63 -11.06
C GLU A 50 -5.58 -2.38 -10.00
N ALA A 51 -5.78 -3.69 -10.17
CA ALA A 51 -6.48 -4.52 -9.20
C ALA A 51 -5.75 -4.60 -7.86
N LEU A 52 -4.42 -4.74 -7.87
CA LEU A 52 -3.60 -4.75 -6.65
C LEU A 52 -3.62 -3.39 -5.96
N THR A 53 -3.53 -2.30 -6.71
CA THR A 53 -3.58 -0.93 -6.18
C THR A 53 -4.94 -0.63 -5.55
N GLU A 54 -6.03 -0.99 -6.22
CA GLU A 54 -7.38 -0.83 -5.68
C GLU A 54 -7.61 -1.72 -4.46
N LEU A 55 -7.09 -2.95 -4.46
CA LEU A 55 -7.16 -3.85 -3.31
C LEU A 55 -6.38 -3.28 -2.12
N GLU A 56 -5.17 -2.79 -2.34
CA GLU A 56 -4.34 -2.15 -1.32
C GLU A 56 -5.05 -0.92 -0.74
N LYS A 57 -5.64 -0.07 -1.58
CA LYS A 57 -6.42 1.10 -1.13
C LYS A 57 -7.60 0.71 -0.24
N ARG A 58 -8.37 -0.32 -0.62
CA ARG A 58 -9.48 -0.86 0.18
C ARG A 58 -8.98 -1.42 1.51
N ASN A 59 -7.90 -2.20 1.46
CA ASN A 59 -7.27 -2.75 2.64
C ASN A 59 -6.77 -1.65 3.56
N GLN A 60 -6.15 -0.59 3.04
CA GLN A 60 -5.67 0.52 3.85
C GLN A 60 -6.79 1.22 4.61
N ALA A 61 -7.95 1.43 3.99
CA ALA A 61 -9.12 2.02 4.65
C ALA A 61 -9.66 1.12 5.76
N VAL A 62 -9.76 -0.19 5.52
CA VAL A 62 -10.19 -1.18 6.52
C VAL A 62 -9.19 -1.31 7.67
N GLN A 63 -7.89 -1.29 7.34
CA GLN A 63 -6.79 -1.46 8.28
C GLN A 63 -6.40 -0.15 9.00
N ALA A 64 -6.91 1.01 8.58
CA ALA A 64 -6.58 2.30 9.21
C ALA A 64 -7.04 2.33 10.68
N GLU A 65 -8.28 1.93 10.94
CA GLU A 65 -8.83 1.87 12.29
C GLU A 65 -8.09 0.83 13.15
N ALA A 66 -7.87 -0.38 12.61
CA ALA A 66 -7.11 -1.42 13.31
C ALA A 66 -5.68 -0.98 13.64
N ARG A 67 -4.99 -0.28 12.72
CA ARG A 67 -3.67 0.30 12.97
C ARG A 67 -3.70 1.38 14.04
N SER A 68 -4.68 2.28 14.00
CA SER A 68 -4.86 3.31 15.03
C SER A 68 -5.05 2.67 16.40
N GLN A 69 -5.93 1.68 16.51
CA GLN A 69 -6.18 0.94 17.74
C GLN A 69 -4.93 0.20 18.25
N ALA A 70 -4.15 -0.41 17.35
CA ALA A 70 -2.89 -1.05 17.71
C ALA A 70 -1.87 -0.05 18.26
N ILE A 71 -1.75 1.13 17.64
CA ILE A 71 -0.86 2.20 18.14
C ILE A 71 -1.33 2.68 19.52
N LEU A 72 -2.64 2.90 19.68
CA LEU A 72 -3.20 3.34 20.96
C LEU A 72 -2.94 2.32 22.07
N ALA A 73 -3.13 1.03 21.78
CA ALA A 73 -2.87 -0.06 22.71
C ALA A 73 -1.39 -0.13 23.15
N GLU A 74 -0.46 0.20 22.26
CA GLU A 74 0.98 0.15 22.51
C GLU A 74 1.60 1.50 22.93
N THR A 75 0.78 2.53 23.18
CA THR A 75 1.26 3.90 23.45
C THR A 75 2.32 3.96 24.54
N ASP A 76 2.14 3.22 25.65
CA ASP A 76 3.11 3.18 26.74
C ASP A 76 4.43 2.54 26.31
N ALA A 77 4.36 1.41 25.61
CA ALA A 77 5.54 0.72 25.08
C ALA A 77 6.29 1.58 24.05
N LEU A 78 5.56 2.37 23.26
CA LEU A 78 6.11 3.28 22.26
C LEU A 78 6.75 4.52 22.87
N LEU A 79 6.20 5.06 23.96
CA LEU A 79 6.58 6.39 24.46
C LEU A 79 7.35 6.39 25.79
N ARG A 80 7.25 5.34 26.61
CA ARG A 80 7.62 5.38 28.04
C ARG A 80 8.44 4.17 28.50
N SER A 81 9.20 3.51 27.62
CA SER A 81 10.07 2.41 28.04
C SER A 81 11.32 2.95 28.76
N SER A 82 11.72 2.27 29.83
CA SER A 82 12.95 2.59 30.58
C SER A 82 14.22 2.39 29.75
N ASP A 83 14.14 1.62 28.65
CA ASP A 83 15.24 1.37 27.72
C ASP A 83 15.29 2.40 26.56
N ASP A 84 14.32 3.31 26.44
CA ASP A 84 14.25 4.34 25.38
C ASP A 84 15.36 5.39 25.40
N VAL A 85 16.03 5.58 24.26
CA VAL A 85 16.95 6.71 24.06
C VAL A 85 16.15 7.86 23.46
N ILE A 86 16.22 9.03 24.10
CA ILE A 86 15.50 10.23 23.67
C ILE A 86 16.46 11.21 23.02
N LEU A 87 16.17 11.67 21.80
CA LEU A 87 16.79 12.83 21.17
C LEU A 87 15.92 14.08 21.34
N GLY A 88 16.54 15.26 21.25
CA GLY A 88 15.85 16.53 21.42
C GLY A 88 15.40 16.79 22.87
N ASN A 89 14.20 17.33 23.03
CA ASN A 89 13.67 17.72 24.32
C ASN A 89 12.90 16.55 24.98
N PRO A 90 13.35 16.01 26.12
CA PRO A 90 12.64 14.92 26.81
C PRO A 90 11.25 15.31 27.32
N ASP A 91 11.00 16.61 27.50
CA ASP A 91 9.72 17.20 27.92
C ASP A 91 9.00 17.90 26.75
N GLY A 92 9.33 17.49 25.52
CA GLY A 92 8.74 18.02 24.30
C GLY A 92 7.22 17.86 24.22
N ASN A 93 6.54 18.77 23.52
CA ASN A 93 5.08 18.76 23.36
C ASN A 93 4.60 17.95 22.15
N ALA A 94 5.52 17.55 21.27
CA ALA A 94 5.30 16.61 20.18
C ALA A 94 6.33 15.47 20.32
N THR A 95 5.89 14.23 20.14
CA THR A 95 6.80 13.07 20.14
C THR A 95 6.78 12.38 18.78
N LEU A 96 7.96 12.22 18.18
CA LEU A 96 8.21 11.32 17.07
C LEU A 96 8.79 10.00 17.62
N VAL A 97 8.28 8.87 17.16
CA VAL A 97 8.87 7.55 17.45
C VAL A 97 9.60 7.09 16.20
N GLU A 98 10.90 6.90 16.28
CA GLU A 98 11.73 6.45 15.16
C GLU A 98 12.17 5.01 15.39
N PHE A 99 11.69 4.11 14.53
CA PHE A 99 12.18 2.74 14.44
C PHE A 99 13.38 2.70 13.49
N PHE A 100 14.52 2.26 13.99
CA PHE A 100 15.77 2.26 13.22
C PHE A 100 16.58 0.98 13.42
N ASP A 101 17.46 0.71 12.46
CA ASP A 101 18.42 -0.40 12.51
C ASP A 101 19.83 0.15 12.21
N PHE A 102 20.81 -0.19 13.04
CA PHE A 102 22.21 0.24 12.91
C PHE A 102 22.88 -0.15 11.57
N ASN A 103 22.36 -1.17 10.88
CA ASN A 103 22.85 -1.58 9.56
C ASN A 103 21.99 -1.07 8.40
N CYS A 104 20.90 -0.35 8.67
CA CYS A 104 20.04 0.17 7.60
C CYS A 104 20.67 1.40 6.94
N GLY A 105 21.04 1.26 5.65
CA GLY A 105 21.59 2.36 4.87
C GLY A 105 20.62 3.54 4.69
N TYR A 106 19.30 3.31 4.70
CA TYR A 106 18.31 4.39 4.66
C TYR A 106 18.24 5.14 5.99
N CYS A 107 18.24 4.44 7.14
CA CYS A 107 18.29 5.08 8.46
C CYS A 107 19.52 5.98 8.59
N LYS A 108 20.70 5.50 8.16
CA LYS A 108 21.93 6.30 8.17
C LYS A 108 21.85 7.57 7.31
N ARG A 109 21.16 7.50 6.16
CA ARG A 109 20.93 8.66 5.31
C ARG A 109 19.92 9.65 5.90
N ALA A 110 18.95 9.18 6.69
CA ALA A 110 17.95 10.01 7.35
C ALA A 110 18.45 10.65 8.65
N ALA A 111 19.49 10.09 9.30
CA ALA A 111 20.00 10.60 10.58
C ALA A 111 20.37 12.11 10.57
N PRO A 112 20.98 12.68 9.50
CA PRO A 112 21.17 14.12 9.40
C PRO A 112 19.86 14.93 9.39
N ASP A 113 18.81 14.41 8.73
CA ASP A 113 17.50 15.06 8.67
C ASP A 113 16.79 15.03 10.03
N VAL A 114 16.89 13.90 10.75
CA VAL A 114 16.41 13.79 12.14
C VAL A 114 17.11 14.80 13.05
N LYS A 115 18.43 14.96 12.89
CA LYS A 115 19.20 15.97 13.63
C LYS A 115 18.77 17.40 13.27
N ALA A 116 18.53 17.68 11.99
CA ALA A 116 18.05 18.98 11.54
C ALA A 116 16.65 19.28 12.12
N LEU A 117 15.75 18.30 12.12
CA LEU A 117 14.41 18.43 12.66
C LEU A 117 14.41 18.79 14.16
N VAL A 118 15.28 18.16 14.96
CA VAL A 118 15.47 18.51 16.38
C VAL A 118 16.01 19.94 16.56
N ALA A 119 16.87 20.40 15.63
CA ALA A 119 17.40 21.76 15.68
C ALA A 119 16.35 22.81 15.28
N GLU A 120 15.47 22.48 14.34
CA GLU A 120 14.39 23.35 13.85
C GLU A 120 13.23 23.46 14.84
N ASP A 121 12.88 22.37 15.54
CA ASP A 121 11.87 22.36 16.61
C ASP A 121 12.47 21.97 17.96
N PRO A 122 12.88 22.94 18.80
CA PRO A 122 13.40 22.69 20.14
C PRO A 122 12.40 22.06 21.11
N LYS A 123 11.10 21.98 20.76
CA LYS A 123 10.07 21.31 21.55
C LYS A 123 9.81 19.88 21.08
N LEU A 124 10.51 19.41 20.05
CA LEU A 124 10.38 18.04 19.58
C LEU A 124 11.10 17.07 20.51
N ARG A 125 10.38 16.00 20.87
CA ARG A 125 10.89 14.81 21.52
C ARG A 125 10.99 13.70 20.49
N ILE A 126 12.13 13.02 20.38
CA ILE A 126 12.24 11.83 19.51
C ILE A 126 12.59 10.62 20.37
N VAL A 127 11.76 9.58 20.33
CA VAL A 127 12.00 8.30 20.99
C VAL A 127 12.55 7.32 19.98
N LEU A 128 13.78 6.86 20.20
CA LEU A 128 14.42 5.85 19.37
C LEU A 128 13.99 4.45 19.78
N LYS A 129 13.63 3.63 18.78
CA LYS A 129 13.29 2.21 18.94
C LYS A 129 14.21 1.37 18.06
N ASP A 130 15.04 0.55 18.70
CA ASP A 130 15.84 -0.44 17.99
C ASP A 130 14.92 -1.46 17.31
N PHE A 131 15.03 -1.57 15.98
CA PHE A 131 14.30 -2.51 15.15
C PHE A 131 15.25 -3.35 14.28
N PRO A 132 16.02 -4.28 14.89
CA PRO A 132 17.12 -4.98 14.25
C PRO A 132 16.64 -6.10 13.31
N ILE A 133 16.25 -5.74 12.10
CA ILE A 133 15.65 -6.66 11.10
C ILE A 133 16.64 -7.12 10.02
N LEU A 134 17.84 -6.52 9.93
CA LEU A 134 18.77 -6.75 8.83
C LEU A 134 19.83 -7.83 9.10
N GLY A 135 19.71 -8.56 10.21
CA GLY A 135 20.52 -9.75 10.50
C GLY A 135 21.23 -9.72 11.87
N PRO A 136 22.13 -10.68 12.13
CA PRO A 136 22.77 -10.84 13.44
C PRO A 136 23.52 -9.59 13.91
N GLY A 137 24.26 -8.93 13.01
CA GLY A 137 24.98 -7.70 13.34
C GLY A 137 24.06 -6.56 13.79
N SER A 138 22.82 -6.50 13.30
CA SER A 138 21.84 -5.50 13.75
C SER A 138 21.40 -5.77 15.18
N VAL A 139 21.16 -7.05 15.49
CA VAL A 139 20.76 -7.50 16.83
C VAL A 139 21.90 -7.24 17.83
N GLU A 140 23.15 -7.51 17.44
CA GLU A 140 24.33 -7.25 18.26
C GLU A 140 24.50 -5.76 18.54
N ALA A 141 24.39 -4.91 17.51
CA ALA A 141 24.50 -3.46 17.67
C ALA A 141 23.40 -2.89 18.59
N ALA A 142 22.15 -3.34 18.43
CA ALA A 142 21.05 -2.96 19.33
C ALA A 142 21.32 -3.38 20.78
N LYS A 143 21.81 -4.61 21.01
CA LYS A 143 22.20 -5.07 22.36
C LYS A 143 23.31 -4.22 22.96
N VAL A 144 24.30 -3.82 22.16
CA VAL A 144 25.37 -2.92 22.60
C VAL A 144 24.81 -1.55 22.96
N ALA A 145 23.92 -0.97 22.16
CA ALA A 145 23.27 0.31 22.46
C ALA A 145 22.53 0.28 23.80
N LEU A 146 21.74 -0.78 24.02
CA LEU A 146 21.03 -1.01 25.29
C LEU A 146 22.01 -1.17 26.47
N ALA A 147 23.10 -1.91 26.28
CA ALA A 147 24.13 -2.08 27.31
C ALA A 147 24.83 -0.76 27.65
N VAL A 148 25.19 0.04 26.64
CA VAL A 148 25.77 1.38 26.82
C VAL A 148 24.83 2.26 27.63
N LYS A 149 23.53 2.25 27.33
CA LYS A 149 22.54 2.99 28.10
C LYS A 149 22.51 2.56 29.57
N ARG A 150 22.46 1.26 29.82
CA ARG A 150 22.34 0.70 31.18
C ARG A 150 23.59 0.94 32.03
N VAL A 151 24.77 0.94 31.41
CA VAL A 151 26.06 1.06 32.12
C VAL A 151 26.53 2.52 32.21
N ALA A 152 26.39 3.29 31.13
CA ALA A 152 26.95 4.63 30.98
C ALA A 152 25.89 5.74 30.86
N GLY A 153 24.60 5.38 30.89
CA GLY A 153 23.49 6.32 30.89
C GLY A 153 23.04 6.78 29.49
N ALA A 154 21.94 7.54 29.48
CA ALA A 154 21.29 7.96 28.25
C ALA A 154 22.15 8.87 27.36
N ALA A 155 23.04 9.68 27.93
CA ALA A 155 23.94 10.54 27.15
C ALA A 155 24.91 9.73 26.30
N ALA A 156 25.57 8.73 26.89
CA ALA A 156 26.47 7.84 26.16
C ALA A 156 25.73 7.03 25.08
N ALA A 157 24.48 6.62 25.35
CA ALA A 157 23.67 5.90 24.38
C ALA A 157 23.27 6.78 23.17
N ARG A 158 22.96 8.07 23.40
CA ARG A 158 22.76 9.03 22.30
C ARG A 158 24.01 9.18 21.45
N ASP A 159 25.17 9.33 22.09
CA ASP A 159 26.45 9.46 21.39
C ASP A 159 26.81 8.19 20.60
N PHE A 160 26.43 7.02 21.11
CA PHE A 160 26.58 5.76 20.40
C PHE A 160 25.69 5.68 19.15
N HIS A 161 24.45 6.19 19.23
CA HIS A 161 23.51 6.17 18.11
C HIS A 161 23.96 7.02 16.91
N VAL A 162 24.67 8.13 17.15
CA VAL A 162 25.15 9.04 16.09
C VAL A 162 26.50 8.65 15.45
N ARG A 163 27.06 7.48 15.80
CA ARG A 163 28.31 6.94 15.22
C ARG A 163 28.05 6.08 14.00
#